data_AF-A0A077HK73-F1
#
_entry.id   AF-A0A077HK73-F1
#
_cell.length_a   1.000
_cell.length_b   1.000
_cell.length_c   1.000
_cell.angle_alpha   90.00
_cell.angle_beta   90.00
_cell.angle_gamma   90.00
#
_symmetry.space_group_name_H-M   'P 1'
#
loop_
_entity.id
_entity.type
_entity.pdbx_description
1 polymer ?
#
loop_
_entity_poly.entity_id
_entity_poly.type
_entity_poly.pdbx_seq_one_letter_code
_entity_poly.pdbx_strand_id
1 'polypeptide(L)'
;MPLKKAAAEPIYNRVRVLRVERDMSRQQLADAVEVNVQTIGALERGDHNPSLLLAFRICEVFNLPVEAVFSRTEFSLMSTEMYRKEAK
;
A
#
# COMPACT_ATOMS: atom_id res chain seq x y z
N MET A 1 33.50 -4.52 6.55
CA MET A 1 32.73 -3.33 6.95
C MET A 1 31.32 -3.78 7.28
N PRO A 2 30.77 -3.52 8.48
CA PRO A 2 29.36 -3.79 8.73
C PRO A 2 28.54 -2.73 7.99
N LEU A 3 27.68 -3.17 7.08
CA LEU A 3 26.67 -2.30 6.49
C LEU A 3 25.79 -1.81 7.65
N LYS A 4 25.84 -0.51 7.97
CA LYS A 4 24.88 0.12 8.87
C LYS A 4 23.48 -0.26 8.35
N LYS A 5 22.62 -0.83 9.20
CA LYS A 5 21.19 -0.92 8.91
C LYS A 5 20.74 0.50 8.58
N ALA A 6 20.53 0.79 7.30
CA ALA A 6 19.84 2.00 6.90
C ALA A 6 18.53 2.01 7.69
N ALA A 7 18.22 3.12 8.37
CA ALA A 7 16.90 3.32 8.94
C ALA A 7 15.91 2.94 7.84
N ALA A 8 15.12 1.88 8.07
CA ALA A 8 14.34 1.27 7.01
C ALA A 8 13.50 2.37 6.35
N GLU A 9 13.75 2.64 5.07
CA GLU A 9 12.99 3.65 4.34
C GLU A 9 11.50 3.25 4.43
N PRO A 10 10.64 4.10 5.01
CA PRO A 10 9.24 3.75 5.20
C PRO A 10 8.57 3.62 3.84
N ILE A 11 7.92 2.48 3.59
CA ILE A 11 7.10 2.28 2.39
C ILE A 11 5.68 2.74 2.70
N TYR A 12 5.26 3.81 2.06
CA TYR A 12 3.89 4.29 2.08
C TYR A 12 3.02 3.39 1.22
N ASN A 13 1.76 3.19 1.61
CA ASN A 13 0.83 2.35 0.86
C ASN A 13 -0.59 2.92 0.83
N ARG A 14 -1.34 2.57 -0.21
CA ARG A 14 -2.76 2.91 -0.40
C ARG A 14 -3.70 1.74 -0.15
N VAL A 15 -3.21 0.64 0.44
CA VAL A 15 -3.96 -0.61 0.60
C VAL A 15 -5.31 -0.38 1.28
N ARG A 16 -5.33 0.40 2.36
CA ARG A 16 -6.58 0.72 3.07
C ARG A 16 -7.58 1.46 2.18
N VAL A 17 -7.10 2.45 1.43
CA VAL A 17 -7.95 3.28 0.54
C VAL A 17 -8.52 2.41 -0.56
N LEU A 18 -7.66 1.69 -1.29
CA LEU A 18 -8.04 0.80 -2.38
C LEU A 18 -8.99 -0.33 -1.95
N ARG A 19 -8.82 -0.82 -0.73
CA ARG A 19 -9.69 -1.83 -0.13
C ARG A 19 -11.09 -1.25 0.14
N VAL A 20 -11.17 -0.07 0.75
CA VAL A 20 -12.45 0.60 1.03
C VAL A 20 -13.15 1.02 -0.26
N GLU A 21 -12.42 1.51 -1.25
CA GLU A 21 -12.96 1.83 -2.59
C GLU A 21 -13.60 0.63 -3.31
N ARG A 22 -13.22 -0.60 -2.93
CA ARG A 22 -13.79 -1.85 -3.48
C ARG A 22 -14.76 -2.54 -2.52
N ASP A 23 -15.22 -1.86 -1.46
CA ASP A 23 -16.09 -2.42 -0.42
C ASP A 23 -15.56 -3.73 0.19
N MET A 24 -14.25 -3.88 0.22
CA MET A 24 -13.60 -5.12 0.63
C MET A 24 -13.23 -5.07 2.12
N SER A 25 -13.49 -6.13 2.87
CA SER A 25 -13.04 -6.26 4.26
C SER A 25 -11.57 -6.66 4.34
N ARG A 26 -10.93 -6.47 5.51
CA ARG A 26 -9.54 -6.92 5.71
C ARG A 26 -9.42 -8.44 5.56
N GLN A 27 -10.43 -9.19 5.99
CA GLN A 27 -10.45 -10.64 5.88
C GLN A 27 -10.48 -11.06 4.40
N GLN A 28 -11.35 -10.45 3.59
CA GLN A 28 -11.41 -10.74 2.15
C GLN A 28 -10.09 -10.45 1.43
N LEU A 29 -9.41 -9.34 1.76
CA LEU A 29 -8.09 -9.08 1.20
C LEU A 29 -7.05 -10.12 1.66
N ALA A 30 -7.09 -10.48 2.95
CA ALA A 30 -6.17 -11.45 3.53
C ALA A 30 -6.32 -12.84 2.87
N ASP A 31 -7.57 -13.27 2.67
CA ASP A 31 -7.90 -14.52 1.99
C ASP A 31 -7.43 -14.50 0.53
N ALA A 32 -7.63 -13.38 -0.19
CA ALA A 32 -7.24 -13.22 -1.58
C ALA A 32 -5.72 -13.26 -1.82
N VAL A 33 -4.91 -12.88 -0.82
CA VAL A 33 -3.44 -12.89 -0.92
C VAL A 33 -2.78 -13.97 -0.06
N GLU A 34 -3.59 -14.84 0.55
CA GLU A 34 -3.21 -15.99 1.39
C GLU A 34 -2.36 -15.62 2.62
N VAL A 35 -2.79 -14.59 3.36
CA VAL A 35 -2.11 -14.14 4.59
C VAL A 35 -3.08 -14.03 5.76
N ASN A 36 -2.54 -13.81 6.96
CA ASN A 36 -3.36 -13.50 8.13
C ASN A 36 -3.93 -12.07 8.03
N VAL A 37 -5.18 -11.88 8.45
CA VAL A 37 -5.84 -10.55 8.54
C VAL A 37 -5.04 -9.52 9.34
N GLN A 38 -4.27 -9.97 10.33
CA GLN A 38 -3.35 -9.14 11.12
C GLN A 38 -2.23 -8.56 10.26
N THR A 39 -1.72 -9.32 9.29
CA THR A 39 -0.73 -8.86 8.30
C THR A 39 -1.29 -7.71 7.48
N ILE A 40 -2.53 -7.83 6.98
CA ILE A 40 -3.19 -6.73 6.27
C ILE A 40 -3.35 -5.51 7.18
N GLY A 41 -3.79 -5.70 8.43
CA GLY A 41 -3.92 -4.62 9.40
C GLY A 41 -2.61 -3.88 9.70
N ALA A 42 -1.51 -4.62 9.86
CA ALA A 42 -0.19 -4.03 10.09
C ALA A 42 0.37 -3.35 8.82
N LEU A 43 0.03 -3.86 7.63
CA LEU A 43 0.43 -3.27 6.36
C LEU A 43 -0.27 -1.92 6.17
N GLU A 44 -1.58 -1.86 6.41
CA GLU A 44 -2.36 -0.61 6.31
C GLU A 44 -1.87 0.49 7.26
N ARG A 45 -1.23 0.14 8.38
CA ARG A 45 -0.63 1.11 9.32
C ARG A 45 0.79 1.52 8.93
N GLY A 46 1.44 0.78 8.03
CA GLY A 46 2.85 0.98 7.69
C GLY A 46 3.80 0.43 8.76
N ASP A 47 3.34 -0.47 9.64
CA ASP A 47 4.17 -1.05 10.73
C ASP A 47 5.29 -1.95 10.17
N HIS A 48 5.12 -2.47 8.95
CA HIS A 48 6.09 -3.33 8.30
C HIS A 48 6.06 -3.18 6.78
N ASN A 49 7.21 -3.40 6.15
CA ASN A 49 7.31 -3.50 4.70
C ASN A 49 6.86 -4.91 4.26
N PRO A 50 5.97 -5.02 3.26
CA PRO A 50 5.58 -6.33 2.74
C PRO A 50 6.75 -7.00 2.03
N SER A 51 6.72 -8.34 1.93
CA SER A 51 7.60 -9.03 0.99
C SER A 51 7.24 -8.64 -0.44
N LEU A 52 8.19 -8.76 -1.36
CA LEU A 52 7.96 -8.46 -2.78
C LEU A 52 6.78 -9.27 -3.34
N LEU A 53 6.68 -10.55 -2.99
CA LEU A 53 5.58 -11.41 -3.42
C LEU A 53 4.22 -10.94 -2.89
N LEU A 54 4.13 -10.55 -1.62
CA LEU A 54 2.90 -10.01 -1.05
C LEU A 54 2.50 -8.69 -1.73
N ALA A 55 3.47 -7.81 -2.01
CA ALA A 55 3.22 -6.58 -2.73
C ALA A 55 2.61 -6.85 -4.12
N PHE A 56 3.17 -7.79 -4.89
CA PHE A 56 2.64 -8.16 -6.20
C PHE A 56 1.24 -8.78 -6.12
N ARG A 57 0.99 -9.72 -5.19
CA ARG A 57 -0.35 -10.29 -4.99
C ARG A 57 -1.40 -9.22 -4.69
N ILE A 58 -1.05 -8.23 -3.86
CA ILE A 58 -1.95 -7.10 -3.57
C ILE A 58 -2.20 -6.25 -4.82
N CYS A 59 -1.16 -6.01 -5.64
CA CYS A 59 -1.29 -5.30 -6.90
C CYS A 59 -2.21 -6.03 -7.88
N GLU A 60 -2.13 -7.37 -7.95
CA GLU A 60 -3.00 -8.22 -8.76
C GLU A 60 -4.46 -8.15 -8.29
N VAL A 61 -4.71 -8.24 -6.98
CA VAL A 61 -6.07 -8.11 -6.40
C VAL A 61 -6.71 -6.77 -6.77
N PHE A 62 -5.92 -5.69 -6.78
CA PHE A 62 -6.42 -4.37 -7.15
C PHE A 62 -6.37 -4.10 -8.66
N ASN A 63 -5.73 -4.96 -9.46
CA ASN A 63 -5.44 -4.72 -10.87
C ASN A 63 -4.77 -3.35 -11.10
N LEU A 64 -3.73 -3.06 -10.33
CA LEU A 64 -2.99 -1.79 -10.35
C LEU A 64 -1.48 -2.03 -10.36
N PRO A 65 -0.67 -1.13 -10.94
CA PRO A 65 0.78 -1.22 -10.87
C PRO A 65 1.29 -0.94 -9.45
N VAL A 66 2.53 -1.37 -9.15
CA VAL A 66 3.11 -1.25 -7.80
C VAL A 66 3.18 0.20 -7.32
N GLU A 67 3.46 1.15 -8.21
CA GLU A 67 3.56 2.58 -7.90
C GLU A 67 2.21 3.23 -7.54
N ALA A 68 1.11 2.61 -7.96
CA ALA A 68 -0.23 3.06 -7.58
C ALA A 68 -0.62 2.59 -6.17
N VAL A 69 -0.02 1.49 -5.70
CA VAL A 69 -0.32 0.85 -4.41
C VAL A 69 0.71 1.21 -3.34
N PHE A 70 1.98 1.31 -3.69
CA PHE A 70 3.12 1.52 -2.80
C PHE A 70 4.03 2.63 -3.31
N SER A 71 4.68 3.35 -2.39
CA SER A 71 5.58 4.44 -2.71
C SER A 71 6.66 4.62 -1.64
N ARG A 72 7.84 5.10 -2.04
CA ARG A 72 8.91 5.50 -1.11
C ARG A 72 8.71 6.91 -0.55
N THR A 73 7.77 7.67 -1.11
CA THR A 73 7.37 9.00 -0.64
C THR A 73 5.89 8.99 -0.29
N GLU A 74 5.49 9.88 0.61
CA GLU A 74 4.09 10.02 0.99
C GLU A 74 3.19 10.29 -0.21
N PHE A 75 2.00 9.69 -0.21
CA PHE A 75 1.02 9.93 -1.25
C PHE A 75 0.32 11.26 -1.03
N SER A 76 0.29 12.10 -2.06
CA SER A 76 -0.55 13.30 -2.05
C SER A 76 -2.03 12.95 -1.98
N LEU A 77 -2.81 13.81 -1.33
CA LEU A 77 -4.26 13.69 -1.27
C LEU A 77 -4.85 13.80 -2.68
N MET A 78 -5.80 12.93 -3.02
CA MET A 78 -6.43 12.95 -4.34
C MET A 78 -7.13 14.28 -4.62
N SER A 79 -7.79 14.87 -3.61
CA SER A 79 -8.40 16.19 -3.75
C SER A 79 -7.38 17.26 -4.15
N THR A 80 -6.19 17.26 -3.53
CA THR A 80 -5.13 18.20 -3.87
C THR A 80 -4.66 18.04 -5.32
N GLU A 81 -4.51 16.80 -5.81
CA GLU A 81 -4.07 16.56 -7.19
C GLU A 81 -5.16 16.89 -8.23
N MET A 82 -6.44 16.64 -7.92
CA MET A 82 -7.56 16.94 -8.81
C MET A 82 -7.74 18.45 -8.99
N TYR A 83 -7.76 19.24 -7.91
CA TYR A 83 -7.97 20.69 -7.98
C TYR A 83 -6.70 21.49 -8.33
N ARG A 84 -5.49 20.90 -8.21
CA ARG A 84 -4.25 21.56 -8.70
C ARG A 84 -4.28 21.74 -10.23
N LYS A 85 -4.97 20.87 -10.97
CA LYS A 85 -5.08 20.94 -12.43
C LYS A 85 -6.10 21.98 -12.93
N GLU A 86 -7.03 22.43 -12.09
CA GLU A 86 -8.05 23.42 -12.47
C GLU A 86 -7.54 24.87 -12.41
N ALA A 87 -6.32 25.10 -11.91
CA ALA A 87 -5.70 26.42 -11.80
C ALA A 87 -4.80 26.80 -13.00
N LYS A 88 -4.96 26.16 -14.16
CA LYS A 88 -4.28 26.52 -15.42
C LYS A 88 -5.23 26.61 -16.59
#